data_AF-A0A3A4ZRM1-F1
#
_entry.id   AF-A0A3A4ZRM1-F1
#
_cell.length_a   1.000
_cell.length_b   1.000
_cell.length_c   1.000
_cell.angle_alpha   90.00
_cell.angle_beta   90.00
_cell.angle_gamma   90.00
#
_symmetry.space_group_name_H-M   'P 1'
#
loop_
_entity.id
_entity.type
_entity.pdbx_description
1 polymer ?
#
loop_
_entity_poly.entity_id
_entity_poly.type
_entity_poly.pdbx_seq_one_letter_code
_entity_poly.pdbx_strand_id
1 'polypeptide(L)' 'MPELRQRKLYFVRHAESLWNSERRVQGTCLEVPLSPLGRSQAGLLGRRLSALRVAA' A
#
# COMPACT_ATOMS: atom_id res chain seq x y z
N MET A 1 -19.14 -23.91 21.45
CA MET A 1 -18.69 -22.58 20.98
C MET A 1 -17.62 -22.81 19.93
N PRO A 2 -17.75 -22.32 18.69
CA PRO A 2 -16.70 -22.51 17.71
C PRO A 2 -15.47 -21.69 18.13
N GLU A 3 -14.29 -22.30 18.09
CA GLU A 3 -13.03 -21.60 18.34
C GLU A 3 -12.82 -20.50 17.29
N LEU A 4 -12.66 -19.26 17.75
CA LEU A 4 -12.31 -18.13 16.88
C LEU A 4 -10.89 -18.34 16.34
N ARG A 5 -10.78 -18.73 15.07
CA ARG A 5 -9.48 -18.75 14.36
C ARG A 5 -8.95 -17.31 14.25
N GLN A 6 -7.87 -17.00 14.95
CA GLN A 6 -7.16 -15.74 14.77
C GLN A 6 -6.55 -15.66 13.36
N ARG A 7 -6.90 -14.60 12.62
CA ARG A 7 -6.28 -14.25 11.34
C ARG A 7 -5.51 -12.94 11.50
N LYS A 8 -4.33 -12.87 10.88
CA LYS A 8 -3.55 -11.63 10.80
C LYS A 8 -3.91 -10.91 9.50
N LEU A 9 -4.29 -9.64 9.60
CA LEU A 9 -4.59 -8.76 8.48
C LEU A 9 -3.55 -7.64 8.43
N TYR A 10 -3.03 -7.37 7.23
CA TYR A 10 -2.06 -6.31 7.00
C TYR A 10 -2.69 -5.28 6.06
N PHE A 11 -2.72 -4.03 6.48
CA PHE A 11 -3.21 -2.92 5.67
C PHE A 11 -2.04 -2.10 5.15
N VAL A 12 -2.05 -1.81 3.86
CA VAL A 12 -1.05 -0.99 3.19
C VAL A 12 -1.75 0.13 2.45
N ARG A 13 -1.36 1.37 2.74
CA ARG A 13 -1.74 2.52 1.92
C ARG A 13 -0.86 2.55 0.67
N HIS A 14 -1.43 2.93 -0.48
CA HIS A 14 -0.64 3.15 -1.68
C HIS A 14 0.41 4.27 -1.46
N ALA A 15 1.50 4.19 -2.20
CA ALA A 15 2.55 5.20 -2.17
C ALA A 15 2.09 6.51 -2.84
N GLU A 16 2.88 7.58 -2.71
CA GLU A 16 2.55 8.91 -3.25
C GLU A 16 2.23 8.87 -4.75
N SER A 17 1.08 9.42 -5.14
CA SER A 17 0.72 9.68 -6.54
C SER A 17 1.17 11.07 -6.99
N LEU A 18 1.18 11.32 -8.31
CA LEU A 18 1.44 12.67 -8.84
C LEU A 18 0.51 13.72 -8.21
N TRP A 19 -0.79 13.41 -8.08
CA TRP A 19 -1.74 14.33 -7.45
C TRP A 19 -1.49 14.58 -5.98
N ASN A 20 -1.01 13.58 -5.23
CA ASN A 20 -0.60 13.80 -3.84
C ASN A 20 0.58 14.79 -3.77
N SER A 21 1.57 14.66 -4.66
CA SER A 21 2.70 15.59 -4.72
C SER A 21 2.26 17.03 -5.08
N GLU A 22 1.22 17.16 -5.91
CA GLU A 22 0.59 18.43 -6.28
C GLU A 22 -0.44 18.92 -5.25
N ARG A 23 -0.67 18.19 -4.15
CA ARG A 23 -1.72 18.45 -3.15
C ARG A 23 -3.14 18.54 -3.71
N ARG A 24 -3.42 17.77 -4.75
CA ARG A 24 -4.75 17.62 -5.36
C ARG A 24 -5.52 16.48 -4.72
N VAL A 25 -6.85 16.64 -4.63
CA VAL A 25 -7.75 15.59 -4.15
C VAL A 25 -7.84 14.49 -5.20
N GLN A 26 -7.47 13.26 -4.79
CA GLN A 26 -7.65 12.06 -5.60
C GLN A 26 -8.82 11.26 -5.01
N GLY A 27 -9.98 11.32 -5.68
CA GLY A 27 -11.14 10.50 -5.36
C GLY A 27 -10.99 9.09 -5.94
N THR A 28 -11.95 8.67 -6.74
CA THR A 28 -11.98 7.34 -7.40
C THR A 28 -11.15 7.26 -8.69
N CYS A 29 -10.37 8.29 -9.03
CA CYS A 29 -9.52 8.29 -10.21
C CYS A 29 -8.29 7.40 -9.98
N LEU A 30 -8.33 6.18 -10.54
CA LEU A 30 -7.29 5.16 -10.39
C LEU A 30 -6.13 5.29 -11.39
N GLU A 31 -6.30 6.10 -12.43
CA GLU A 31 -5.33 6.26 -13.52
C GLU A 31 -4.13 7.16 -13.14
N VAL A 32 -4.17 7.84 -12.00
CA VAL A 32 -3.07 8.72 -11.57
C VAL A 32 -1.87 7.86 -11.15
N PRO A 33 -0.73 7.93 -11.85
CA PRO A 33 0.41 7.09 -11.54
C PRO A 33 1.12 7.55 -10.26
N LEU A 34 1.97 6.67 -9.73
CA LEU A 34 2.90 7.00 -8.65
C LEU A 34 3.90 8.07 -9.10
N SER A 35 4.24 8.98 -8.19
CA SER A 35 5.36 9.90 -8.38
C SER A 35 6.70 9.14 -8.36
N PRO A 36 7.81 9.73 -8.80
CA PRO A 36 9.14 9.13 -8.63
C PRO A 36 9.45 8.76 -7.17
N LEU A 37 9.01 9.61 -6.22
CA LEU A 37 9.09 9.34 -4.79
C LEU A 37 8.18 8.16 -4.40
N GLY A 38 6.94 8.13 -4.91
CA GLY A 38 6.00 7.04 -4.68
C GLY A 38 6.55 5.67 -5.12
N ARG A 39 7.22 5.60 -6.27
CA ARG A 39 7.88 4.36 -6.72
C ARG A 39 8.97 3.91 -5.75
N SER A 40 9.77 4.86 -5.25
CA SER A 40 10.82 4.58 -4.25
C SER A 40 10.24 4.10 -2.92
N GLN A 41 9.15 4.73 -2.46
CA GLN A 41 8.40 4.32 -1.26
C GLN A 41 7.84 2.90 -1.41
N ALA A 42 7.22 2.58 -2.55
CA ALA A 42 6.71 1.24 -2.83
C ALA A 42 7.84 0.20 -2.81
N GLY A 43 9.00 0.52 -3.38
CA GLY A 43 10.18 -0.35 -3.35
C GLY A 43 10.72 -0.57 -1.93
N LEU A 44 10.80 0.48 -1.12
CA LEU A 44 11.21 0.38 0.30
C LEU A 44 10.23 -0.49 1.10
N LEU A 45 8.93 -0.29 0.89
CA LEU A 45 7.90 -1.08 1.55
C LEU A 45 7.99 -2.55 1.15
N GLY A 46 8.13 -2.84 -0.15
CA GLY A 46 8.31 -4.21 -0.63
C GLY A 46 9.51 -4.90 0.03
N ARG A 47 10.65 -4.22 0.13
CA ARG A 47 11.82 -4.74 0.87
C ARG A 47 11.51 -4.99 2.35
N ARG A 48 10.81 -4.05 3.02
CA ARG A 48 10.47 -4.18 4.44
C ARG A 48 9.51 -5.35 4.70
N LEU A 49 8.56 -5.58 3.80
CA LEU A 49 7.56 -6.64 3.94
C LEU A 49 8.01 -7.99 3.37
N SER A 50 9.20 -8.07 2.76
CA SER A 50 9.71 -9.30 2.12
C SER A 50 9.78 -10.52 3.05
N ALA A 51 9.97 -10.31 4.34
CA ALA A 51 10.01 -11.37 5.35
C ALA A 51 8.61 -11.80 5.84
N LEU A 52 7.54 -11.09 5.47
CA LEU A 52 6.19 -11.45 5.88
C LEU A 52 5.68 -12.64 5.07
N ARG A 53 5.29 -13.69 5.79
CA ARG A 53 4.53 -14.80 5.20
C ARG A 53 3.06 -14.41 5.11
N VAL A 54 2.68 -13.86 3.98
CA VAL A 54 1.27 -13.63 3.63
C VAL A 54 0.77 -14.92 2.97
N ALA A 55 -0.18 -15.59 3.60
CA ALA A 55 -0.89 -16.71 2.96
C ALA A 55 -1.84 -16.11 1.91
N ALA A 56 -1.62 -16.43 0.64
CA ALA A 56 -2.48 -16.06 -0.47
C ALA A 56 -3.64 -17.07 -0.62
#